data_AF-A0A182SKJ0-F1
#
_entry.id   AF-A0A182SKJ0-F1
#
_cell.length_a   1.000
_cell.length_b   1.000
_cell.length_c   1.000
_cell.angle_alpha   90.00
_cell.angle_beta   90.00
_cell.angle_gamma   90.00
#
_symmetry.space_group_name_H-M   'P 1'
#
loop_
_entity.id
_entity.type
_entity.pdbx_description
1 polymer ?
#
loop_
_entity_poly.entity_id
_entity_poly.type
_entity_poly.pdbx_seq_one_letter_code
_entity_poly.pdbx_strand_id
1 'polypeptide(L)'
;MAEAHSAVAFSFSITHEGWDINYDREVLDLVWQSGVRSWKKRLARFRTGVRNGVYPAHLQSLWLVIAIAVGLHFTKRHVPFDLVNKWLSVLPGDTLQWQLAACSLAGLVVWLSICYTMRYSLKLLLMYKGWMYEKRAPGSKVSLQVMALIEFQLGISNKLQRYLFLKSWWSTNYVSDWWEEYVYLRGRGALMVNSNFYGIDAIFMHPTKVQSARAASVVHLLLQFRRTVERQELEPILVQGLVPLCSWQYERIFNTVRAPGVETDKIIHYQDSNHIVVLYRGCYYKVIIYHNGRILRPCELQIQIEHILQQGAEKPQPGEELLASLTAGDRTKWAQVRQTVFAKGVNRTSLHTVESAAFVLSLDEKPFEFDLAHPEKLDQFGRYLLHGNGHDRWFDKSFTVCVGSNGRIGFNAEHTW
;
A
#
# COMPACT_ATOMS: atom_id res chain seq x y z
N MET A 1 -21.55 -13.88 -31.15
CA MET A 1 -20.71 -12.67 -31.20
C MET A 1 -21.55 -11.54 -30.65
N ALA A 2 -21.31 -11.14 -29.41
CA ALA A 2 -21.97 -9.97 -28.82
C ALA A 2 -21.08 -8.76 -29.13
N GLU A 3 -21.59 -7.85 -29.97
CA GLU A 3 -20.93 -6.60 -30.30
C GLU A 3 -20.79 -5.77 -29.02
N ALA A 4 -19.55 -5.52 -28.63
CA ALA A 4 -19.25 -4.49 -27.65
C ALA A 4 -19.50 -3.13 -28.32
N HIS A 5 -20.72 -2.62 -28.20
CA HIS A 5 -21.00 -1.21 -28.49
C HIS A 5 -20.15 -0.38 -27.52
N SER A 6 -18.97 0.04 -27.97
CA SER A 6 -18.28 1.16 -27.36
C SER A 6 -19.19 2.37 -27.51
N ALA A 7 -19.83 2.80 -26.43
CA ALA A 7 -20.60 4.03 -26.39
C ALA A 7 -19.65 5.21 -26.70
N VAL A 8 -19.59 5.61 -27.97
CA VAL A 8 -18.81 6.78 -28.39
C VAL A 8 -19.73 7.99 -28.22
N ALA A 9 -19.44 8.85 -27.24
CA ALA A 9 -20.24 10.04 -26.95
C ALA A 9 -20.34 11.03 -28.12
N PHE A 10 -19.39 10.93 -29.06
CA PHE A 10 -19.30 11.76 -30.26
C PHE A 10 -18.84 10.89 -31.44
N SER A 11 -19.67 10.71 -32.46
CA SER A 11 -19.23 10.16 -33.74
C SER A 11 -19.15 11.28 -34.76
N PHE A 12 -17.96 11.51 -35.28
CA PHE A 12 -17.70 12.41 -36.40
C PHE A 12 -17.52 11.58 -37.66
N SER A 13 -18.33 11.84 -38.68
CA SER A 13 -18.17 11.21 -39.99
C SER A 13 -18.19 12.26 -41.08
N ILE A 14 -17.27 12.13 -42.06
CA ILE A 14 -17.22 12.99 -43.24
C ILE A 14 -17.98 12.26 -44.33
N THR A 15 -19.09 12.85 -44.78
CA THR A 15 -19.90 12.34 -45.89
C THR A 15 -19.72 13.23 -47.12
N HIS A 16 -20.19 12.77 -48.27
CA HIS A 16 -20.15 13.52 -49.53
C HIS A 16 -21.01 14.81 -49.48
N GLU A 17 -21.89 14.95 -48.48
CA GLU A 17 -22.70 16.16 -48.25
C GLU A 17 -22.12 17.11 -47.18
N GLY A 18 -20.98 16.75 -46.55
CA GLY A 18 -20.31 17.60 -45.55
C GLY A 18 -19.87 16.84 -44.30
N TRP A 19 -19.91 17.52 -43.15
CA TRP A 19 -19.53 16.94 -41.85
C TRP A 19 -20.79 16.57 -41.07
N ASP A 20 -20.92 15.31 -40.67
CA ASP A 20 -22.01 14.82 -39.81
C ASP A 20 -21.48 14.53 -38.40
N ILE A 21 -22.09 15.18 -37.42
CA ILE A 21 -21.74 15.09 -35.99
C ILE A 21 -22.95 14.57 -35.25
N ASN A 22 -22.88 13.29 -34.85
CA ASN A 22 -23.90 12.68 -34.00
C ASN A 22 -23.37 12.58 -32.56
N TYR A 23 -24.17 13.03 -31.60
CA TYR A 23 -23.85 12.98 -30.18
C TYR A 23 -25.00 12.37 -29.39
N ASP A 24 -24.67 11.40 -28.55
CA ASP A 24 -25.64 10.70 -27.73
C ASP A 24 -25.90 11.47 -26.43
N ARG A 25 -27.12 11.98 -26.28
CA ARG A 25 -27.50 12.79 -25.10
C ARG A 25 -27.49 11.98 -23.81
N GLU A 26 -27.79 10.69 -23.84
CA GLU A 26 -27.76 9.83 -22.65
C GLU A 26 -26.32 9.57 -22.21
N VAL A 27 -25.41 9.32 -23.16
CA VAL A 27 -23.99 9.16 -22.86
C VAL A 27 -23.39 10.46 -22.33
N LEU A 28 -23.74 11.62 -22.90
CA LEU A 28 -23.31 12.92 -22.40
C LEU A 28 -23.83 13.21 -20.98
N ASP A 29 -25.07 12.87 -20.68
CA ASP A 29 -25.61 13.01 -19.33
C ASP A 29 -24.92 12.06 -18.33
N LEU A 30 -24.65 10.81 -18.70
CA LEU A 30 -23.86 9.87 -17.87
C LEU A 30 -22.44 10.40 -17.62
N VAL A 31 -21.78 10.94 -18.64
CA VAL A 31 -20.46 11.57 -18.50
C VAL A 31 -20.54 12.78 -17.57
N TRP A 32 -21.54 13.65 -17.74
CA TRP A 32 -21.77 14.81 -16.87
C TRP A 32 -22.01 14.39 -15.41
N GLN A 33 -22.92 13.46 -15.17
CA GLN A 33 -23.22 12.93 -13.84
C GLN A 33 -21.98 12.29 -13.19
N SER A 34 -21.18 11.56 -13.97
CA SER A 34 -19.91 10.98 -13.49
C SER A 34 -18.90 12.09 -13.13
N GLY A 35 -18.82 13.15 -13.93
CA GLY A 35 -18.00 14.33 -13.68
C GLY A 35 -18.40 15.05 -12.41
N VAL A 36 -19.69 15.35 -12.23
CA VAL A 36 -20.25 15.96 -11.02
C VAL A 36 -19.99 15.10 -9.79
N ARG A 37 -20.21 13.77 -9.87
CA ARG A 37 -19.92 12.83 -8.77
C ARG A 37 -18.44 12.83 -8.41
N SER A 38 -17.55 12.86 -9.42
CA SER A 38 -16.10 12.93 -9.22
C SER A 38 -15.68 14.24 -8.53
N TRP A 39 -16.22 15.38 -8.97
CA TRP A 39 -15.97 16.68 -8.37
C TRP A 39 -16.47 16.78 -6.93
N LYS A 40 -17.69 16.32 -6.65
CA LYS A 40 -18.23 16.24 -5.28
C LYS A 40 -17.34 15.40 -4.37
N LYS A 41 -16.90 14.23 -4.84
CA LYS A 41 -15.95 13.37 -4.10
C LYS A 41 -14.60 14.08 -3.87
N ARG A 42 -14.08 14.80 -4.85
CA ARG A 42 -12.82 15.55 -4.74
C ARG A 42 -12.93 16.66 -3.69
N LEU A 43 -14.01 17.45 -3.70
CA LEU A 43 -14.24 18.50 -2.71
C LEU A 43 -14.42 17.92 -1.30
N ALA A 44 -15.16 16.81 -1.17
CA ALA A 44 -15.32 16.12 0.10
C ALA A 44 -13.99 15.58 0.65
N ARG A 45 -13.13 15.00 -0.22
CA ARG A 45 -11.78 14.58 0.15
C ARG A 45 -10.90 15.75 0.56
N PHE A 46 -10.92 16.85 -0.19
CA PHE A 46 -10.17 18.06 0.16
C PHE A 46 -10.59 18.60 1.54
N ARG A 47 -11.90 18.75 1.78
CA ARG A 47 -12.44 19.20 3.06
C ARG A 47 -12.05 18.27 4.21
N THR A 48 -12.13 16.95 3.99
CA THR A 48 -11.73 15.94 4.96
C THR A 48 -10.22 15.99 5.22
N GLY A 49 -9.41 16.17 4.18
CA GLY A 49 -7.96 16.31 4.25
C GLY A 49 -7.55 17.53 5.08
N VAL A 50 -8.16 18.68 4.83
CA VAL A 50 -7.94 19.90 5.64
C VAL A 50 -8.34 19.66 7.10
N ARG A 51 -9.55 19.11 7.34
CA ARG A 51 -10.05 18.85 8.70
C ARG A 51 -9.14 17.87 9.47
N ASN A 52 -8.67 16.81 8.83
CA ASN A 52 -7.77 15.83 9.44
C ASN A 52 -6.35 16.39 9.61
N GLY A 53 -5.90 17.27 8.71
CA GLY A 53 -4.59 17.90 8.76
C GLY A 53 -4.40 18.79 10.00
N VAL A 54 -5.48 19.45 10.43
CA VAL A 54 -5.48 20.42 11.54
C VAL A 54 -5.91 19.82 12.89
N TYR A 55 -6.28 18.53 12.92
CA TYR A 55 -6.53 17.81 14.17
C TYR A 55 -5.26 17.84 15.07
N PRO A 56 -5.38 18.12 16.38
CA PRO A 56 -6.60 18.11 17.21
C PRO A 56 -7.38 19.43 17.29
N ALA A 57 -6.97 20.51 16.60
CA ALA A 57 -7.64 21.79 16.69
C ALA A 57 -8.93 21.85 15.84
N HIS A 58 -9.82 22.78 16.19
CA HIS A 58 -11.02 23.07 15.39
C HIS A 58 -10.77 24.23 14.43
N LEU A 59 -11.29 24.17 13.20
CA LEU A 59 -11.12 25.26 12.22
C LEU A 59 -11.61 26.62 12.73
N GLN A 60 -12.62 26.64 13.62
CA GLN A 60 -13.12 27.89 14.19
C GLN A 60 -12.10 28.56 15.14
N SER A 61 -11.17 27.82 15.74
CA SER A 61 -10.18 28.43 16.63
C SER A 61 -9.17 29.30 15.87
N LEU A 62 -9.06 29.15 14.54
CA LEU A 62 -8.26 30.06 13.71
C LEU A 62 -8.79 31.50 13.82
N TRP A 63 -10.11 31.68 13.76
CA TRP A 63 -10.72 33.01 13.87
C TRP A 63 -10.42 33.66 15.22
N LEU A 64 -10.36 32.88 16.29
CA LEU A 64 -9.97 33.36 17.61
C LEU A 64 -8.51 33.84 17.62
N VAL A 65 -7.58 33.06 17.05
CA VAL A 65 -6.16 33.46 16.96
C VAL A 65 -5.98 34.72 16.11
N ILE A 66 -6.70 34.83 14.99
CA ILE A 66 -6.69 36.04 14.15
C ILE A 66 -7.25 37.23 14.93
N ALA A 67 -8.36 37.09 15.64
CA ALA A 67 -8.94 38.17 16.43
C ALA A 67 -7.97 38.65 17.53
N ILE A 68 -7.25 37.73 18.19
CA ILE A 68 -6.21 38.08 19.16
C ILE A 68 -5.06 38.82 18.48
N ALA A 69 -4.59 38.36 17.31
CA ALA A 69 -3.52 39.02 16.57
C ALA A 69 -3.89 40.46 16.16
N VAL A 70 -5.12 40.66 15.67
CA VAL A 70 -5.69 41.98 15.35
C VAL A 70 -5.72 42.86 16.60
N GLY A 71 -6.28 42.35 17.71
CA GLY A 71 -6.37 43.09 18.96
C GLY A 71 -5.00 43.53 19.50
N LEU A 72 -4.00 42.64 19.47
CA LEU A 72 -2.64 42.95 19.92
C LEU A 72 -1.94 43.99 19.02
N HIS A 73 -2.12 43.89 17.70
CA HIS A 73 -1.54 44.83 16.74
C HIS A 73 -2.09 46.25 16.92
N PHE A 74 -3.42 46.40 16.98
CA PHE A 74 -4.05 47.73 17.10
C PHE A 74 -3.93 48.34 18.49
N THR A 75 -3.75 47.53 19.54
CA THR A 75 -3.44 48.02 20.90
C THR A 75 -1.95 48.35 21.10
N LYS A 76 -1.12 48.22 20.06
CA LYS A 76 0.33 48.48 20.07
C LYS A 76 1.08 47.75 21.20
N ARG A 77 0.60 46.56 21.59
CA ARG A 77 1.30 45.74 22.57
C ARG A 77 2.51 45.07 21.92
N HIS A 78 3.62 45.04 22.63
CA HIS A 78 4.81 44.34 22.18
C HIS A 78 4.56 42.82 22.19
N VAL A 79 4.62 42.18 21.01
CA VAL A 79 4.44 40.73 20.84
C VAL A 79 5.77 40.12 20.39
N PRO A 80 6.21 38.99 20.97
CA PRO A 80 7.43 38.31 20.54
C PRO A 80 7.39 37.94 19.05
N PHE A 81 8.54 38.04 18.38
CA PHE A 81 8.78 37.78 16.94
C PHE A 81 8.10 38.72 15.94
N ASP A 82 7.13 39.52 16.39
CA ASP A 82 6.42 40.57 15.63
C ASP A 82 6.06 40.17 14.18
N LEU A 83 5.35 39.05 14.08
CA LEU A 83 5.01 38.44 12.79
C LEU A 83 4.15 39.34 11.91
N VAL A 84 3.31 40.20 12.49
CA VAL A 84 2.43 41.11 11.74
C VAL A 84 3.27 42.13 10.98
N ASN A 85 4.22 42.79 11.64
CA ASN A 85 5.09 43.78 10.99
C ASN A 85 6.03 43.13 9.96
N LYS A 86 6.46 41.89 10.17
CA LYS A 86 7.21 41.12 9.16
C LYS A 86 6.39 40.79 7.91
N TRP A 87 5.09 40.52 8.06
CA TRP A 87 4.22 40.36 6.89
C TRP A 87 3.97 41.71 6.21
N LEU A 88 3.73 42.78 6.98
CA LEU A 88 3.57 44.14 6.45
C LEU A 88 4.76 44.61 5.62
N SER A 89 6.01 44.27 6.00
CA SER A 89 7.19 44.63 5.21
C SER A 89 7.27 43.98 3.83
N VAL A 90 6.49 42.91 3.60
CA VAL A 90 6.42 42.19 2.32
C VAL A 90 5.15 42.56 1.54
N LEU A 91 4.12 43.06 2.21
CA LEU A 91 2.86 43.45 1.59
C LEU A 91 2.98 44.84 0.92
N PRO A 92 2.21 45.09 -0.15
CA PRO A 92 2.40 46.26 -1.02
C PRO A 92 1.92 47.59 -0.41
N GLY A 93 1.45 47.60 0.84
CA GLY A 93 1.03 48.82 1.54
C GLY A 93 0.71 48.59 3.01
N ASP A 94 0.40 49.68 3.70
CA ASP A 94 0.09 49.73 5.14
C ASP A 94 -1.33 50.24 5.42
N THR A 95 -2.24 50.08 4.45
CA THR A 95 -3.65 50.43 4.67
C THR A 95 -4.30 49.45 5.65
N LEU A 96 -5.44 49.83 6.23
CA LEU A 96 -6.21 48.96 7.14
C LEU A 96 -6.44 47.55 6.56
N GLN A 97 -6.65 47.44 5.25
CA GLN A 97 -6.83 46.16 4.56
C GLN A 97 -5.56 45.30 4.61
N TRP A 98 -4.39 45.91 4.38
CA TRP A 98 -3.10 45.20 4.44
C TRP A 98 -2.71 44.85 5.87
N GLN A 99 -3.03 45.70 6.86
CA GLN A 99 -2.85 45.39 8.29
C GLN A 99 -3.71 44.20 8.73
N LEU A 100 -4.98 44.14 8.31
CA LEU A 100 -5.84 43.00 8.58
C LEU A 100 -5.38 41.73 7.86
N ALA A 101 -4.87 41.85 6.63
CA ALA A 101 -4.29 40.73 5.90
C ALA A 101 -3.02 40.19 6.59
N ALA A 102 -2.12 41.08 7.04
CA ALA A 102 -0.93 40.72 7.81
C ALA A 102 -1.28 40.03 9.13
N CYS A 103 -2.29 40.53 9.86
CA CYS A 103 -2.81 39.88 11.06
C CYS A 103 -3.38 38.48 10.77
N SER A 104 -4.06 38.31 9.63
CA SER A 104 -4.62 37.01 9.23
C SER A 104 -3.52 36.00 8.88
N LEU A 105 -2.47 36.44 8.17
CA LEU A 105 -1.30 35.61 7.85
C LEU A 105 -0.51 35.23 9.11
N ALA A 106 -0.24 36.20 9.99
CA ALA A 106 0.39 35.95 11.28
C ALA A 106 -0.43 34.98 12.14
N GLY A 107 -1.75 35.21 12.23
CA GLY A 107 -2.67 34.34 12.95
C GLY A 107 -2.72 32.92 12.39
N LEU A 108 -2.68 32.76 11.06
CA LEU A 108 -2.61 31.45 10.41
C LEU A 108 -1.31 30.71 10.75
N VAL A 109 -0.15 31.39 10.70
CA VAL A 109 1.15 30.79 11.05
C VAL A 109 1.16 30.34 12.51
N VAL A 110 0.72 31.20 13.43
CA VAL A 110 0.63 30.87 14.87
C VAL A 110 -0.34 29.72 15.11
N TRP A 111 -1.52 29.75 14.49
CA TRP A 111 -2.51 28.70 14.63
C TRP A 111 -2.01 27.35 14.09
N LEU A 112 -1.41 27.31 12.90
CA LEU A 112 -0.81 26.09 12.35
C LEU A 112 0.31 25.57 13.26
N SER A 113 1.13 26.46 13.81
CA SER A 113 2.20 26.10 14.75
C SER A 113 1.63 25.41 15.99
N ILE A 114 0.59 25.99 16.60
CA ILE A 114 -0.12 25.38 17.74
C ILE A 114 -0.69 24.01 17.36
N CYS A 115 -1.35 23.90 16.20
CA CYS A 115 -1.93 22.64 15.73
C CYS A 115 -0.85 21.54 15.59
N TYR A 116 0.26 21.86 14.92
CA TYR A 116 1.36 20.91 14.74
C TYR A 116 2.01 20.55 16.07
N THR A 117 2.28 21.52 16.95
CA THR A 117 2.82 21.25 18.29
C THR A 117 1.91 20.29 19.06
N MET A 118 0.60 20.59 19.16
CA MET A 118 -0.35 19.70 19.85
C MET A 118 -0.37 18.30 19.25
N ARG A 119 -0.37 18.19 17.92
CA ARG A 119 -0.38 16.90 17.21
C ARG A 119 0.87 16.08 17.50
N TYR A 120 2.05 16.69 17.40
CA TYR A 120 3.31 15.98 17.65
C TYR A 120 3.50 15.67 19.13
N SER A 121 3.08 16.55 20.04
CA SER A 121 3.05 16.26 21.48
C SER A 121 2.16 15.06 21.80
N LEU A 122 0.95 14.99 21.22
CA LEU A 122 0.06 13.84 21.39
C LEU A 122 0.70 12.56 20.83
N LYS A 123 1.33 12.63 19.66
CA LYS A 123 2.03 11.48 19.06
C LYS A 123 3.16 10.98 19.98
N LEU A 124 3.99 11.89 20.50
CA LEU A 124 5.07 11.55 21.42
C LEU A 124 4.53 10.95 22.72
N LEU A 125 3.44 11.52 23.26
CA LEU A 125 2.78 11.02 24.46
C LEU A 125 2.26 9.60 24.26
N LEU A 126 1.60 9.32 23.14
CA LEU A 126 1.07 7.98 22.84
C LEU A 126 2.17 6.96 22.48
N MET A 127 3.34 7.42 22.04
CA MET A 127 4.52 6.58 21.82
C MET A 127 5.35 6.35 23.09
N TYR A 128 5.10 7.12 24.15
CA TYR A 128 5.87 7.03 25.38
C TYR A 128 5.61 5.71 26.10
N LYS A 129 6.68 4.94 26.35
CA LYS A 129 6.65 3.64 27.02
C LYS A 129 7.27 3.66 28.43
N GLY A 130 7.88 4.78 28.83
CA GLY A 130 8.57 4.89 30.12
C GLY A 130 7.65 4.70 31.33
N TRP A 131 6.36 5.01 31.18
CA TRP A 131 5.33 4.79 32.20
C TRP A 131 5.20 3.34 32.67
N MET A 132 5.61 2.36 31.85
CA MET A 132 5.60 0.94 32.22
C MET A 132 6.70 0.60 33.24
N TYR A 133 7.77 1.39 33.29
CA TYR A 133 8.96 1.12 34.11
C TYR A 133 9.08 2.09 35.30
N GLU A 134 8.16 3.04 35.45
CA GLU A 134 8.15 3.98 36.56
C GLU A 134 7.73 3.32 37.88
N LYS A 135 8.51 3.57 38.94
CA LYS A 135 8.23 3.05 40.29
C LYS A 135 6.97 3.71 40.87
N ARG A 136 5.99 2.88 41.25
CA ARG A 136 4.71 3.29 41.85
C ARG A 136 4.68 3.13 43.37
N ALA A 137 5.79 3.43 44.05
CA ALA A 137 5.87 3.34 45.50
C ALA A 137 5.32 4.61 46.17
N PRO A 138 4.73 4.52 47.39
CA PRO A 138 4.35 5.71 48.15
C PRO A 138 5.53 6.69 48.30
N GLY A 139 5.33 7.94 47.92
CA GLY A 139 6.37 8.98 47.96
C GLY A 139 7.22 9.14 46.68
N SER A 140 7.01 8.33 45.64
CA SER A 140 7.67 8.55 44.35
C SER A 140 7.04 9.72 43.58
N LYS A 141 7.89 10.54 42.94
CA LYS A 141 7.43 11.60 42.04
C LYS A 141 7.10 11.01 40.67
N VAL A 142 5.89 11.27 40.20
CA VAL A 142 5.42 10.87 38.87
C VAL A 142 6.03 11.79 37.82
N SER A 143 6.47 11.25 36.68
CA SER A 143 7.01 12.08 35.60
C SER A 143 5.94 12.96 34.96
N LEU A 144 6.36 14.05 34.32
CA LEU A 144 5.46 14.95 33.60
C LEU A 144 4.70 14.20 32.48
N GLN A 145 5.38 13.25 31.82
CA GLN A 145 4.81 12.44 30.76
C GLN A 145 3.68 11.55 31.29
N VAL A 146 3.87 10.93 32.46
CA VAL A 146 2.82 10.13 33.10
C VAL A 146 1.68 11.00 33.62
N MET A 147 1.95 12.19 34.15
CA MET A 147 0.88 13.14 34.50
C MET A 147 0.03 13.52 33.27
N ALA A 148 0.66 13.78 32.12
CA ALA A 148 -0.07 14.05 30.88
C ALA A 148 -0.88 12.84 30.37
N LEU A 149 -0.39 11.61 30.57
CA LEU A 149 -1.17 10.40 30.29
C LEU A 149 -2.39 10.27 31.21
N ILE A 150 -2.24 10.61 32.49
CA ILE A 150 -3.35 10.63 33.46
C ILE A 150 -4.38 11.70 33.05
N GLU A 151 -3.94 12.90 32.65
CA GLU A 151 -4.85 13.94 32.17
C GLU A 151 -5.59 13.49 30.90
N PHE A 152 -4.90 12.85 29.96
CA PHE A 152 -5.53 12.25 28.79
C PHE A 152 -6.58 11.20 29.18
N GLN A 153 -6.26 10.32 30.14
CA GLN A 153 -7.15 9.30 30.67
C GLN A 153 -8.41 9.91 31.32
N LEU A 154 -8.27 11.01 32.05
CA LEU A 154 -9.39 11.67 32.72
C LEU A 154 -10.21 12.56 31.77
N GLY A 155 -9.60 13.08 30.71
CA GLY A 155 -10.22 13.98 29.75
C GLY A 155 -10.81 13.28 28.52
N ILE A 156 -10.24 13.59 27.35
CA ILE A 156 -10.80 13.24 26.03
C ILE A 156 -10.84 11.74 25.76
N SER A 157 -9.98 10.94 26.40
CA SER A 157 -9.92 9.50 26.16
C SER A 157 -11.25 8.79 26.47
N ASN A 158 -12.00 9.24 27.48
CA ASN A 158 -13.31 8.67 27.81
C ASN A 158 -14.28 8.76 26.62
N LYS A 159 -14.24 9.88 25.88
CA LYS A 159 -15.05 10.07 24.67
C LYS A 159 -14.54 9.19 23.52
N LEU A 160 -13.22 9.13 23.32
CA LEU A 160 -12.62 8.29 22.28
C LEU A 160 -12.89 6.79 22.54
N GLN A 161 -12.78 6.35 23.80
CA GLN A 161 -13.05 5.00 24.23
C GLN A 161 -14.52 4.62 23.99
N ARG A 162 -15.47 5.53 24.25
CA ARG A 162 -16.88 5.33 23.88
C ARG A 162 -17.06 5.10 22.38
N TYR A 163 -16.34 5.84 21.53
CA TYR A 163 -16.39 5.61 20.08
C TYR A 163 -15.82 4.25 19.68
N LEU A 164 -14.76 3.78 20.36
CA LEU A 164 -14.21 2.43 20.13
C LEU A 164 -15.23 1.35 20.52
N PHE A 165 -15.89 1.49 21.67
CA PHE A 165 -16.96 0.58 22.08
C PHE A 165 -18.13 0.57 21.10
N LEU A 166 -18.53 1.75 20.62
CA LEU A 166 -19.55 1.82 19.57
C LEU A 166 -19.07 1.09 18.31
N LYS A 167 -17.86 1.35 17.82
CA LYS A 167 -17.32 0.63 16.64
C LYS A 167 -17.30 -0.89 16.83
N SER A 168 -16.96 -1.38 18.02
CA SER A 168 -16.95 -2.83 18.29
C SER A 168 -18.31 -3.49 18.22
N TRP A 169 -19.42 -2.74 18.33
CA TRP A 169 -20.77 -3.29 18.16
C TRP A 169 -21.15 -3.52 16.70
N TRP A 170 -20.53 -2.79 15.76
CA TRP A 170 -20.88 -2.82 14.33
C TRP A 170 -19.77 -3.41 13.45
N SER A 171 -18.71 -3.93 14.05
CA SER A 171 -17.53 -4.43 13.35
C SER A 171 -17.15 -5.81 13.88
N THR A 172 -16.90 -6.77 12.98
CA THR A 172 -16.41 -8.11 13.34
C THR A 172 -15.06 -8.05 14.05
N ASN A 173 -14.22 -7.08 13.69
CA ASN A 173 -13.02 -6.70 14.40
C ASN A 173 -12.82 -5.19 14.30
N TYR A 174 -12.93 -4.48 15.44
CA TYR A 174 -12.90 -3.03 15.48
C TYR A 174 -11.54 -2.40 15.11
N VAL A 175 -10.49 -3.20 14.90
CA VAL A 175 -9.13 -2.74 14.57
C VAL A 175 -8.74 -3.06 13.13
N SER A 176 -9.22 -4.15 12.53
CA SER A 176 -8.67 -4.70 11.28
C SER A 176 -8.65 -3.72 10.10
N ASP A 177 -9.75 -3.00 9.86
CA ASP A 177 -9.86 -2.02 8.77
C ASP A 177 -8.87 -0.85 8.93
N TRP A 178 -8.75 -0.32 10.14
CA TRP A 178 -7.80 0.74 10.45
C TRP A 178 -6.35 0.25 10.45
N TRP A 179 -6.11 -0.97 10.92
CA TRP A 179 -4.77 -1.58 10.86
C TRP A 179 -4.32 -1.72 9.41
N GLU A 180 -5.13 -2.36 8.56
CA GLU A 180 -4.83 -2.54 7.14
C GLU A 180 -4.61 -1.19 6.44
N GLU A 181 -5.51 -0.23 6.66
CA GLU A 181 -5.46 1.07 6.00
C GLU A 181 -4.26 1.92 6.46
N TYR A 182 -4.08 2.10 7.76
CA TYR A 182 -3.14 3.08 8.29
C TYR A 182 -1.73 2.54 8.49
N VAL A 183 -1.55 1.24 8.73
CA VAL A 183 -0.22 0.63 8.88
C VAL A 183 0.37 0.33 7.51
N TYR A 184 -0.44 -0.18 6.57
CA TYR A 184 0.07 -0.61 5.28
C TYR A 184 -0.40 0.29 4.15
N LEU A 185 -1.71 0.35 3.86
CA LEU A 185 -2.22 0.86 2.58
C LEU A 185 -2.04 2.36 2.38
N ARG A 186 -1.90 3.17 3.44
CA ARG A 186 -1.62 4.61 3.35
C ARG A 186 -0.14 4.94 3.31
N GLY A 187 0.75 4.02 3.67
CA GLY A 187 2.19 4.21 3.51
C GLY A 187 2.53 4.48 2.04
N ARG A 188 3.23 5.59 1.75
CA ARG A 188 3.60 5.99 0.38
C ARG A 188 5.04 5.61 -0.01
N GLY A 189 5.84 5.19 0.97
CA GLY A 189 7.19 4.68 0.75
C GLY A 189 7.20 3.38 -0.06
N ALA A 190 8.36 3.05 -0.60
CA ALA A 190 8.61 1.81 -1.31
C ALA A 190 8.24 0.58 -0.46
N LEU A 191 7.55 -0.40 -1.04
CA LEU A 191 7.26 -1.67 -0.36
C LEU A 191 8.51 -2.51 -0.19
N MET A 192 9.35 -2.52 -1.23
CA MET A 192 10.67 -3.14 -1.22
C MET A 192 11.48 -2.64 -0.01
N VAL A 193 12.00 -3.56 0.79
CA VAL A 193 12.73 -3.36 2.07
C VAL A 193 11.89 -2.79 3.22
N ASN A 194 11.05 -1.77 3.01
CA ASN A 194 10.40 -1.07 4.12
C ASN A 194 9.12 -1.76 4.63
N SER A 195 8.51 -2.64 3.84
CA SER A 195 7.27 -3.31 4.20
C SER A 195 7.31 -4.81 3.89
N ASN A 196 7.77 -5.20 2.70
CA ASN A 196 7.83 -6.61 2.33
C ASN A 196 8.81 -7.35 3.24
N PHE A 197 8.47 -8.59 3.56
CA PHE A 197 9.32 -9.49 4.31
C PHE A 197 9.76 -10.66 3.41
N TYR A 198 10.72 -11.43 3.91
CA TYR A 198 11.19 -12.62 3.22
C TYR A 198 11.28 -13.79 4.19
N GLY A 199 11.32 -14.98 3.63
CA GLY A 199 11.62 -16.19 4.39
C GLY A 199 12.41 -17.17 3.53
N ILE A 200 13.16 -18.02 4.21
CA ILE A 200 13.98 -19.06 3.58
C ILE A 200 13.32 -20.41 3.87
N ASP A 201 13.39 -21.31 2.90
CA ASP A 201 12.99 -22.71 3.07
C ASP A 201 13.87 -23.40 4.15
N ALA A 202 13.61 -24.67 4.46
CA ALA A 202 14.40 -25.45 5.40
C ALA A 202 15.90 -25.45 5.03
N ILE A 203 16.67 -24.58 5.69
CA ILE A 203 18.04 -24.20 5.29
C ILE A 203 19.03 -25.37 5.31
N PHE A 204 18.77 -26.40 6.12
CA PHE A 204 19.58 -27.61 6.19
C PHE A 204 19.21 -28.67 5.16
N MET A 205 18.09 -28.51 4.44
CA MET A 205 17.65 -29.43 3.39
C MET A 205 18.00 -28.89 2.00
N HIS A 206 18.58 -29.76 1.16
CA HIS A 206 18.85 -29.45 -0.25
C HIS A 206 18.42 -30.62 -1.15
N PRO A 207 17.10 -30.79 -1.39
CA PRO A 207 16.57 -32.01 -2.01
C PRO A 207 17.06 -32.25 -3.44
N THR A 208 17.37 -31.18 -4.18
CA THR A 208 17.94 -31.26 -5.53
C THR A 208 18.73 -29.99 -5.84
N LYS A 209 19.73 -30.13 -6.72
CA LYS A 209 20.48 -28.99 -7.29
C LYS A 209 19.88 -28.47 -8.59
N VAL A 210 18.84 -29.14 -9.11
CA VAL A 210 18.19 -28.79 -10.38
C VAL A 210 17.10 -27.75 -10.11
N GLN A 211 17.29 -26.53 -10.59
CA GLN A 211 16.38 -25.40 -10.39
C GLN A 211 14.96 -25.69 -10.87
N SER A 212 14.80 -26.21 -12.09
CA SER A 212 13.48 -26.53 -12.68
C SER A 212 12.72 -27.57 -11.86
N ALA A 213 13.38 -28.67 -11.49
CA ALA A 213 12.79 -29.75 -10.71
C ALA A 213 12.34 -29.28 -9.32
N ARG A 214 13.16 -28.45 -8.65
CA ARG A 214 12.78 -27.86 -7.36
C ARG A 214 11.58 -26.91 -7.52
N ALA A 215 11.65 -25.99 -8.47
CA ALA A 215 10.60 -25.01 -8.73
C ALA A 215 9.26 -25.69 -9.02
N ALA A 216 9.26 -26.70 -9.89
CA ALA A 216 8.06 -27.46 -10.25
C ALA A 216 7.43 -28.19 -9.04
N SER A 217 8.27 -28.79 -8.19
CA SER A 217 7.83 -29.48 -6.98
C SER A 217 7.19 -28.51 -5.99
N VAL A 218 7.81 -27.34 -5.74
CA VAL A 218 7.27 -26.33 -4.83
C VAL A 218 5.99 -25.70 -5.38
N VAL A 219 5.94 -25.40 -6.68
CA VAL A 219 4.70 -24.93 -7.33
C VAL A 219 3.59 -25.94 -7.12
N HIS A 220 3.83 -27.23 -7.37
CA HIS A 220 2.82 -28.26 -7.16
C HIS A 220 2.31 -28.31 -5.71
N LEU A 221 3.22 -28.28 -4.73
CA LEU A 221 2.86 -28.28 -3.30
C LEU A 221 2.05 -27.04 -2.90
N LEU A 222 2.44 -25.85 -3.38
CA LEU A 222 1.69 -24.62 -3.14
C LEU A 222 0.29 -24.67 -3.75
N LEU A 223 0.12 -25.30 -4.91
CA LEU A 223 -1.19 -25.48 -5.53
C LEU A 223 -2.06 -26.51 -4.78
N GLN A 224 -1.45 -27.56 -4.23
CA GLN A 224 -2.17 -28.48 -3.34
C GLN A 224 -2.63 -27.77 -2.08
N PHE A 225 -1.77 -26.94 -1.46
CA PHE A 225 -2.13 -26.13 -0.31
C PHE A 225 -3.22 -25.09 -0.65
N ARG A 226 -3.11 -24.43 -1.80
CA ARG A 226 -4.15 -23.52 -2.30
C ARG A 226 -5.50 -24.24 -2.40
N ARG A 227 -5.51 -25.46 -2.95
CA ARG A 227 -6.73 -26.26 -3.08
C ARG A 227 -7.34 -26.62 -1.71
N THR A 228 -6.55 -26.95 -0.69
CA THR A 228 -7.09 -27.24 0.64
C THR A 228 -7.69 -25.99 1.29
N VAL A 229 -7.10 -24.81 1.05
CA VAL A 229 -7.68 -23.52 1.47
C VAL A 229 -9.01 -23.25 0.74
N GLU A 230 -9.03 -23.36 -0.59
CA GLU A 230 -10.24 -23.11 -1.41
C GLU A 230 -11.39 -24.06 -1.08
N ARG A 231 -11.08 -25.31 -0.70
CA ARG A 231 -12.07 -26.31 -0.29
C ARG A 231 -12.43 -26.26 1.19
N GLN A 232 -11.81 -25.36 1.96
CA GLN A 232 -11.99 -25.27 3.41
C GLN A 232 -11.65 -26.59 4.13
N GLU A 233 -10.67 -27.33 3.60
CA GLU A 233 -10.19 -28.61 4.15
C GLU A 233 -9.01 -28.42 5.13
N LEU A 234 -8.56 -27.18 5.36
CA LEU A 234 -7.48 -26.87 6.29
C LEU A 234 -7.97 -26.96 7.74
N GLU A 235 -7.32 -27.80 8.54
CA GLU A 235 -7.60 -27.87 9.98
C GLU A 235 -7.20 -26.57 10.68
N PRO A 236 -8.02 -26.08 11.65
CA PRO A 236 -7.69 -24.87 12.37
C PRO A 236 -6.46 -25.08 13.24
N ILE A 237 -5.59 -24.07 13.28
CA ILE A 237 -4.47 -24.04 14.23
C ILE A 237 -5.06 -23.83 15.63
N LEU A 238 -4.74 -24.73 16.56
CA LEU A 238 -5.24 -24.66 17.94
C LEU A 238 -4.13 -24.21 18.89
N VAL A 239 -4.39 -23.18 19.70
CA VAL A 239 -3.56 -22.83 20.85
C VAL A 239 -3.78 -23.90 21.93
N GLN A 240 -2.68 -24.53 22.34
CA GLN A 240 -2.69 -25.63 23.34
C GLN A 240 -3.65 -26.78 22.98
N GLY A 241 -3.95 -26.97 21.69
CA GLY A 241 -4.91 -28.00 21.24
C GLY A 241 -6.38 -27.71 21.57
N LEU A 242 -6.71 -26.52 22.07
CA LEU A 242 -8.06 -26.20 22.58
C LEU A 242 -8.71 -25.00 21.88
N VAL A 243 -7.98 -23.90 21.72
CA VAL A 243 -8.57 -22.63 21.24
C VAL A 243 -8.21 -22.42 19.76
N PRO A 244 -9.19 -22.40 18.84
CA PRO A 244 -8.90 -22.17 17.43
C PRO A 244 -8.44 -20.73 17.18
N LEU A 245 -7.41 -20.61 16.35
CA LEU A 245 -6.95 -19.34 15.81
C LEU A 245 -7.69 -19.00 14.51
N CYS A 246 -7.83 -17.69 14.27
CA CYS A 246 -8.42 -17.17 13.05
C CYS A 246 -7.57 -17.58 11.82
N SER A 247 -8.21 -18.15 10.81
CA SER A 247 -7.60 -18.58 9.56
C SER A 247 -7.80 -17.59 8.39
N TRP A 248 -8.35 -16.40 8.66
CA TRP A 248 -8.71 -15.41 7.63
C TRP A 248 -7.55 -15.02 6.69
N GLN A 249 -6.32 -14.99 7.19
CA GLN A 249 -5.13 -14.66 6.38
C GLN A 249 -4.93 -15.67 5.23
N TYR A 250 -5.31 -16.94 5.40
CA TYR A 250 -5.13 -17.96 4.38
C TYR A 250 -5.93 -17.66 3.11
N GLU A 251 -7.10 -17.03 3.24
CA GLU A 251 -7.93 -16.66 2.08
C GLU A 251 -7.22 -15.68 1.15
N ARG A 252 -6.30 -14.86 1.68
CA ARG A 252 -5.63 -13.79 0.92
C ARG A 252 -4.21 -14.16 0.48
N ILE A 253 -3.69 -15.35 0.81
CA ILE A 253 -2.36 -15.80 0.37
C ILE A 253 -2.26 -15.83 -1.15
N PHE A 254 -3.23 -16.46 -1.81
CA PHE A 254 -3.22 -16.68 -3.26
C PHE A 254 -4.11 -15.68 -3.97
N ASN A 255 -3.86 -15.47 -5.26
CA ASN A 255 -4.67 -14.63 -6.15
C ASN A 255 -4.78 -13.17 -5.69
N THR A 256 -3.87 -12.73 -4.81
CA THR A 256 -3.95 -11.40 -4.19
C THR A 256 -2.83 -10.50 -4.68
N VAL A 257 -3.12 -9.21 -4.78
CA VAL A 257 -2.15 -8.17 -5.10
C VAL A 257 -2.50 -6.89 -4.35
N ARG A 258 -1.49 -6.12 -3.98
CA ARG A 258 -1.64 -4.75 -3.50
C ARG A 258 -1.55 -3.77 -4.66
N ALA A 259 -2.71 -3.39 -5.20
CA ALA A 259 -2.77 -2.42 -6.29
C ALA A 259 -2.47 -1.00 -5.77
N PRO A 260 -1.58 -0.25 -6.44
CA PRO A 260 -1.20 1.10 -6.04
C PRO A 260 -2.37 2.08 -6.25
N GLY A 261 -2.57 2.97 -5.29
CA GLY A 261 -3.47 4.13 -5.44
C GLY A 261 -2.72 5.42 -5.16
N VAL A 262 -3.25 6.55 -5.62
CA VAL A 262 -2.57 7.87 -5.48
C VAL A 262 -2.40 8.22 -3.99
N GLU A 263 -3.49 8.14 -3.21
CA GLU A 263 -3.46 8.44 -1.77
C GLU A 263 -3.40 7.18 -0.89
N THR A 264 -4.01 6.09 -1.35
CA THR A 264 -4.17 4.86 -0.58
C THR A 264 -4.24 3.69 -1.55
N ASP A 265 -3.44 2.67 -1.28
CA ASP A 265 -3.40 1.42 -2.04
C ASP A 265 -4.63 0.58 -1.72
N LYS A 266 -4.82 -0.53 -2.43
CA LYS A 266 -5.90 -1.48 -2.17
C LYS A 266 -5.41 -2.90 -2.30
N ILE A 267 -5.85 -3.77 -1.40
CA ILE A 267 -5.77 -5.21 -1.62
C ILE A 267 -6.87 -5.61 -2.58
N ILE A 268 -6.47 -6.27 -3.66
CA ILE A 268 -7.35 -6.87 -4.64
C ILE A 268 -7.13 -8.38 -4.59
N HIS A 269 -8.21 -9.11 -4.31
CA HIS A 269 -8.25 -10.56 -4.38
C HIS A 269 -9.03 -10.97 -5.62
N TYR A 270 -8.39 -11.73 -6.51
CA TYR A 270 -8.99 -12.22 -7.74
C TYR A 270 -9.60 -13.60 -7.52
N GLN A 271 -10.75 -13.84 -8.15
CA GLN A 271 -11.39 -15.16 -8.17
C GLN A 271 -10.85 -15.98 -9.36
N ASP A 272 -10.90 -17.31 -9.23
CA ASP A 272 -10.72 -18.26 -10.35
C ASP A 272 -9.38 -18.18 -11.11
N SER A 273 -8.28 -17.84 -10.44
CA SER A 273 -6.96 -17.83 -11.10
C SER A 273 -6.50 -19.23 -11.49
N ASN A 274 -6.20 -19.43 -12.79
CA ASN A 274 -5.78 -20.70 -13.38
C ASN A 274 -4.33 -20.71 -13.89
N HIS A 275 -3.53 -19.73 -13.48
CA HIS A 275 -2.14 -19.58 -13.91
C HIS A 275 -1.26 -19.01 -12.80
N ILE A 276 0.05 -19.18 -12.95
CA ILE A 276 1.07 -18.39 -12.26
C ILE A 276 1.80 -17.52 -13.28
N VAL A 277 2.55 -16.54 -12.80
CA VAL A 277 3.53 -15.83 -13.62
C VAL A 277 4.93 -16.22 -13.20
N VAL A 278 5.77 -16.53 -14.18
CA VAL A 278 7.19 -16.81 -14.00
C VAL A 278 7.99 -15.61 -14.49
N LEU A 279 8.85 -15.07 -13.62
CA LEU A 279 9.86 -14.07 -13.91
C LEU A 279 11.18 -14.78 -14.18
N TYR A 280 11.77 -14.54 -15.35
CA TYR A 280 13.11 -15.03 -15.67
C TYR A 280 13.80 -14.04 -16.60
N ARG A 281 15.00 -13.57 -16.24
CA ARG A 281 15.81 -12.62 -17.03
C ARG A 281 15.06 -11.38 -17.54
N GLY A 282 14.17 -10.85 -16.70
CA GLY A 282 13.38 -9.66 -17.03
C GLY A 282 12.14 -9.91 -17.90
N CYS A 283 11.90 -11.15 -18.32
CA CYS A 283 10.71 -11.54 -19.08
C CYS A 283 9.63 -12.15 -18.17
N TYR A 284 8.37 -12.06 -18.60
CA TYR A 284 7.19 -12.52 -17.87
C TYR A 284 6.47 -13.63 -18.65
N TYR A 285 6.37 -14.80 -18.05
CA TYR A 285 5.74 -15.96 -18.68
C TYR A 285 4.48 -16.36 -17.93
N LYS A 286 3.35 -16.43 -18.65
CA LYS A 286 2.11 -16.99 -18.12
C LYS A 286 2.19 -18.51 -18.18
N VAL A 287 2.20 -19.17 -17.03
CA VAL A 287 2.26 -20.64 -16.93
C VAL A 287 0.92 -21.16 -16.45
N ILE A 288 0.30 -22.03 -17.25
CA ILE A 288 -0.95 -22.69 -16.90
C ILE A 288 -0.66 -23.79 -15.86
N ILE A 289 -1.51 -23.87 -14.84
CA ILE A 289 -1.33 -24.77 -13.68
C ILE A 289 -2.39 -25.89 -13.61
N TYR A 290 -3.40 -25.85 -14.47
CA TYR A 290 -4.46 -26.84 -14.57
C TYR A 290 -4.56 -27.42 -15.98
N HIS A 291 -4.89 -28.71 -16.07
CA HIS A 291 -5.27 -29.36 -17.32
C HIS A 291 -6.40 -30.35 -17.03
N ASN A 292 -7.50 -30.30 -17.78
CA ASN A 292 -8.67 -31.17 -17.59
C ASN A 292 -9.16 -31.25 -16.13
N GLY A 293 -9.26 -30.11 -15.44
CA GLY A 293 -9.76 -30.02 -14.07
C GLY A 293 -8.82 -30.53 -12.97
N ARG A 294 -7.61 -31.00 -13.33
CA ARG A 294 -6.58 -31.39 -12.35
C ARG A 294 -5.41 -30.42 -12.33
N ILE A 295 -4.77 -30.32 -11.17
CA ILE A 295 -3.48 -29.64 -11.02
C ILE A 295 -2.44 -30.40 -11.86
N LEU A 296 -1.56 -29.66 -12.53
CA LEU A 296 -0.44 -30.26 -13.26
C LEU A 296 0.51 -30.99 -12.30
N ARG A 297 1.03 -32.14 -12.76
CA ARG A 297 2.02 -32.93 -12.01
C ARG A 297 3.37 -32.20 -12.01
N PRO A 298 4.25 -32.48 -11.03
CA PRO A 298 5.58 -31.87 -10.98
C PRO A 298 6.37 -32.03 -12.28
N CYS A 299 6.33 -33.19 -12.94
CA CYS A 299 7.02 -33.39 -14.22
C CYS A 299 6.47 -32.52 -15.36
N GLU A 300 5.16 -32.25 -15.38
CA GLU A 300 4.52 -31.41 -16.41
C GLU A 300 4.84 -29.93 -16.17
N LEU A 301 4.88 -29.51 -14.91
CA LEU A 301 5.34 -28.17 -14.52
C LEU A 301 6.84 -28.01 -14.82
N GLN A 302 7.65 -29.03 -14.56
CA GLN A 302 9.08 -29.02 -14.83
C GLN A 302 9.37 -28.80 -16.32
N ILE A 303 8.66 -29.49 -17.22
CA ILE A 303 8.81 -29.30 -18.67
C ILE A 303 8.56 -27.84 -19.06
N GLN A 304 7.50 -27.20 -18.53
CA GLN A 304 7.23 -25.79 -18.81
C GLN A 304 8.32 -24.86 -18.26
N ILE A 305 8.83 -25.14 -17.06
CA ILE A 305 9.89 -24.33 -16.44
C ILE A 305 11.23 -24.53 -17.16
N GLU A 306 11.56 -25.75 -17.58
CA GLU A 306 12.75 -26.03 -18.39
C GLU A 306 12.67 -25.35 -19.74
N HIS A 307 11.49 -25.33 -20.35
CA HIS A 307 11.26 -24.58 -21.57
C HIS A 307 11.54 -23.09 -21.36
N ILE A 308 11.08 -22.48 -20.25
CA ILE A 308 11.40 -21.08 -19.91
C ILE A 308 12.91 -20.87 -19.69
N LEU A 309 13.58 -21.78 -18.98
CA LEU A 309 15.03 -21.69 -18.75
C LEU A 309 15.84 -21.83 -20.05
N GLN A 310 15.36 -22.64 -21.00
CA GLN A 310 15.98 -22.84 -22.32
C GLN A 310 15.64 -21.69 -23.30
N GLN A 311 14.38 -21.24 -23.32
CA GLN A 311 13.89 -20.15 -24.16
C GLN A 311 14.21 -18.76 -23.64
N GLY A 312 14.54 -18.60 -22.35
CA GLY A 312 15.04 -17.36 -21.75
C GLY A 312 16.39 -16.88 -22.30
N ALA A 313 16.77 -17.37 -23.47
CA ALA A 313 17.68 -16.72 -24.40
C ALA A 313 17.01 -15.57 -25.19
N GLU A 314 15.68 -15.45 -25.20
CA GLU A 314 14.98 -14.29 -25.77
C GLU A 314 15.22 -13.05 -24.91
N LYS A 315 15.73 -11.98 -25.54
CA LYS A 315 15.99 -10.72 -24.84
C LYS A 315 14.67 -10.02 -24.51
N PRO A 316 14.51 -9.46 -23.30
CA PRO A 316 13.35 -8.66 -22.96
C PRO A 316 13.17 -7.51 -23.96
N GLN A 317 11.92 -7.13 -24.21
CA GLN A 317 11.65 -5.92 -24.99
C GLN A 317 12.28 -4.70 -24.31
N PRO A 318 12.62 -3.62 -25.04
CA PRO A 318 13.23 -2.43 -24.45
C PRO A 318 12.44 -1.92 -23.23
N GLY A 319 13.08 -1.97 -22.06
CA GLY A 319 12.51 -1.55 -20.76
C GLY A 319 11.67 -2.60 -20.02
N GLU A 320 11.34 -3.74 -20.63
CA GLU A 320 10.59 -4.84 -19.98
C GLU A 320 11.36 -5.41 -18.78
N GLU A 321 12.69 -5.51 -18.89
CA GLU A 321 13.54 -6.03 -17.83
C GLU A 321 13.46 -5.22 -16.53
N LEU A 322 13.12 -3.93 -16.64
CA LEU A 322 13.01 -3.00 -15.52
C LEU A 322 11.55 -2.82 -15.07
N LEU A 323 10.58 -3.49 -15.69
CA LEU A 323 9.16 -3.25 -15.46
C LEU A 323 8.76 -3.40 -13.99
N ALA A 324 9.29 -4.41 -13.30
CA ALA A 324 8.96 -4.64 -11.89
C ALA A 324 9.52 -3.57 -10.95
N SER A 325 10.52 -2.78 -11.37
CA SER A 325 11.04 -1.66 -10.56
C SER A 325 9.97 -0.61 -10.26
N LEU A 326 8.91 -0.54 -11.08
CA LEU A 326 7.74 0.29 -10.81
C LEU A 326 7.06 -0.09 -9.49
N THR A 327 7.05 -1.37 -9.14
CA THR A 327 6.47 -1.87 -7.87
C THR A 327 7.40 -1.65 -6.67
N ALA A 328 8.71 -1.46 -6.92
CA ALA A 328 9.73 -1.20 -5.91
C ALA A 328 9.82 0.26 -5.48
N GLY A 329 9.26 1.19 -6.27
CA GLY A 329 9.38 2.63 -6.06
C GLY A 329 8.28 3.25 -5.19
N ASP A 330 8.17 4.59 -5.28
CA ASP A 330 7.12 5.37 -4.63
C ASP A 330 5.72 4.94 -5.09
N ARG A 331 4.81 4.71 -4.14
CA ARG A 331 3.46 4.17 -4.41
C ARG A 331 2.62 5.13 -5.25
N THR A 332 2.78 6.43 -5.04
CA THR A 332 2.03 7.47 -5.76
C THR A 332 2.45 7.53 -7.21
N LYS A 333 3.76 7.52 -7.48
CA LYS A 333 4.32 7.48 -8.84
C LYS A 333 3.89 6.20 -9.55
N TRP A 334 3.96 5.05 -8.87
CA TRP A 334 3.49 3.79 -9.45
C TRP A 334 2.00 3.85 -9.81
N ALA A 335 1.15 4.37 -8.91
CA ALA A 335 -0.27 4.55 -9.18
C ALA A 335 -0.54 5.42 -10.43
N GLN A 336 0.22 6.50 -10.61
CA GLN A 336 0.10 7.39 -11.77
C GLN A 336 0.51 6.67 -13.07
N VAL A 337 1.64 5.97 -13.08
CA VAL A 337 2.09 5.19 -14.24
C VAL A 337 1.07 4.09 -14.58
N ARG A 338 0.54 3.39 -13.59
CA ARG A 338 -0.52 2.39 -13.77
C ARG A 338 -1.76 2.98 -14.44
N GLN A 339 -2.17 4.20 -14.07
CA GLN A 339 -3.35 4.87 -14.62
C GLN A 339 -3.16 5.41 -16.04
N THR A 340 -1.92 5.65 -16.48
CA THR A 340 -1.64 6.22 -17.81
C THR A 340 -1.17 5.14 -18.79
N VAL A 341 -0.15 4.38 -18.42
CA VAL A 341 0.55 3.42 -19.29
C VAL A 341 -0.15 2.06 -19.34
N PHE A 342 -0.84 1.68 -18.25
CA PHE A 342 -1.51 0.37 -18.13
C PHE A 342 -3.04 0.46 -18.23
N ALA A 343 -3.56 1.58 -18.72
CA ALA A 343 -5.01 1.82 -18.80
C ALA A 343 -5.72 1.02 -19.90
N LYS A 344 -5.02 0.70 -21.00
CA LYS A 344 -5.60 0.09 -22.22
C LYS A 344 -4.57 -0.79 -22.94
N GLY A 345 -5.06 -1.56 -23.92
CA GLY A 345 -4.22 -2.35 -24.83
C GLY A 345 -3.49 -3.51 -24.15
N VAL A 346 -2.38 -3.92 -24.76
CA VAL A 346 -1.56 -5.06 -24.32
C VAL A 346 -1.08 -4.89 -22.88
N ASN A 347 -0.61 -3.68 -22.51
CA ASN A 347 -0.14 -3.40 -21.16
C ASN A 347 -1.20 -3.70 -20.09
N ARG A 348 -2.45 -3.29 -20.31
CA ARG A 348 -3.55 -3.59 -19.37
C ARG A 348 -3.73 -5.10 -19.20
N THR A 349 -3.73 -5.85 -20.30
CA THR A 349 -3.91 -7.31 -20.30
C THR A 349 -2.72 -8.02 -19.64
N SER A 350 -1.49 -7.58 -19.92
CA SER A 350 -0.28 -8.12 -19.31
C SER A 350 -0.24 -7.84 -17.81
N LEU A 351 -0.52 -6.61 -17.37
CA LEU A 351 -0.59 -6.28 -15.96
C LEU A 351 -1.70 -7.06 -15.24
N HIS A 352 -2.88 -7.17 -15.85
CA HIS A 352 -3.96 -7.99 -15.29
C HIS A 352 -3.52 -9.46 -15.14
N THR A 353 -2.73 -9.99 -16.07
CA THR A 353 -2.17 -11.35 -15.97
C THR A 353 -1.24 -11.47 -14.75
N VAL A 354 -0.35 -10.51 -14.52
CA VAL A 354 0.51 -10.51 -13.32
C VAL A 354 -0.28 -10.35 -12.02
N GLU A 355 -1.23 -9.41 -11.99
CA GLU A 355 -2.06 -9.11 -10.82
C GLU A 355 -2.97 -10.29 -10.45
N SER A 356 -3.59 -10.95 -11.43
CA SER A 356 -4.53 -12.06 -11.23
C SER A 356 -3.87 -13.43 -11.06
N ALA A 357 -2.56 -13.58 -11.30
CA ALA A 357 -1.85 -14.84 -11.10
C ALA A 357 -2.02 -15.40 -9.68
N ALA A 358 -1.93 -16.71 -9.50
CA ALA A 358 -2.07 -17.31 -8.17
C ALA A 358 -0.98 -16.83 -7.21
N PHE A 359 0.24 -16.77 -7.73
CA PHE A 359 1.44 -16.20 -7.13
C PHE A 359 2.47 -15.99 -8.25
N VAL A 360 3.59 -15.37 -7.91
CA VAL A 360 4.70 -15.18 -8.85
C VAL A 360 5.84 -16.14 -8.49
N LEU A 361 6.48 -16.70 -9.50
CA LEU A 361 7.70 -17.51 -9.38
C LEU A 361 8.85 -16.73 -10.02
N SER A 362 9.95 -16.52 -9.31
CA SER A 362 11.16 -15.92 -9.86
C SER A 362 12.27 -16.96 -9.93
N LEU A 363 12.82 -17.14 -11.13
CA LEU A 363 13.92 -18.05 -11.40
C LEU A 363 15.20 -17.23 -11.43
N ASP A 364 16.00 -17.32 -10.38
CA ASP A 364 17.22 -16.53 -10.26
C ASP A 364 18.41 -17.23 -10.88
N GLU A 365 19.26 -16.47 -11.57
CA GLU A 365 20.48 -17.01 -12.18
C GLU A 365 21.58 -17.28 -11.15
N LYS A 366 21.52 -16.57 -10.03
CA LYS A 366 22.49 -16.72 -8.95
C LYS A 366 22.10 -17.88 -8.03
N PRO A 367 23.07 -18.68 -7.57
CA PRO A 367 22.82 -19.67 -6.55
C PRO A 367 22.53 -18.96 -5.22
N PHE A 368 21.72 -19.60 -4.39
CA PHE A 368 21.59 -19.18 -3.00
C PHE A 368 22.45 -20.07 -2.12
N GLU A 369 23.30 -19.47 -1.30
CA GLU A 369 24.31 -20.21 -0.56
C GLU A 369 24.09 -20.13 0.94
N PHE A 370 24.47 -21.21 1.62
CA PHE A 370 24.46 -21.31 3.07
C PHE A 370 25.62 -22.18 3.51
N ASP A 371 26.38 -21.68 4.48
CA ASP A 371 27.51 -22.36 5.08
C ASP A 371 27.68 -21.83 6.50
N LEU A 372 27.78 -22.73 7.49
CA LEU A 372 27.96 -22.35 8.89
C LEU A 372 29.33 -21.71 9.15
N ALA A 373 30.34 -22.04 8.35
CA ALA A 373 31.67 -21.44 8.45
C ALA A 373 31.72 -20.03 7.84
N HIS A 374 30.73 -19.69 7.00
CA HIS A 374 30.67 -18.45 6.22
C HIS A 374 29.27 -17.80 6.35
N PRO A 375 28.91 -17.25 7.52
CA PRO A 375 27.58 -16.70 7.79
C PRO A 375 27.16 -15.59 6.80
N GLU A 376 28.11 -14.87 6.22
CA GLU A 376 27.86 -13.81 5.23
C GLU A 376 27.12 -14.32 3.98
N LYS A 377 27.21 -15.62 3.67
CA LYS A 377 26.45 -16.24 2.57
C LYS A 377 24.96 -16.24 2.87
N LEU A 378 24.58 -16.49 4.12
CA LEU A 378 23.19 -16.43 4.56
C LEU A 378 22.67 -14.99 4.56
N ASP A 379 23.50 -14.03 4.99
CA ASP A 379 23.16 -12.60 4.91
C ASP A 379 22.91 -12.17 3.47
N GLN A 380 23.77 -12.59 2.54
CA GLN A 380 23.60 -12.32 1.12
C GLN A 380 22.35 -12.99 0.55
N PHE A 381 22.06 -14.23 0.95
CA PHE A 381 20.87 -14.94 0.55
C PHE A 381 19.61 -14.21 1.04
N GLY A 382 19.53 -13.87 2.32
CA GLY A 382 18.40 -13.13 2.88
C GLY A 382 18.20 -11.76 2.24
N ARG A 383 19.29 -11.01 2.01
CA ARG A 383 19.27 -9.74 1.29
C ARG A 383 18.68 -9.88 -0.12
N TYR A 384 19.08 -10.94 -0.84
CA TYR A 384 18.59 -11.20 -2.19
C TYR A 384 17.11 -11.60 -2.23
N LEU A 385 16.61 -12.30 -1.21
CA LEU A 385 15.17 -12.59 -1.09
C LEU A 385 14.35 -11.33 -0.73
N LEU A 386 14.91 -10.43 0.07
CA LEU A 386 14.22 -9.21 0.49
C LEU A 386 14.00 -8.23 -0.67
N HIS A 387 14.98 -8.05 -1.55
CA HIS A 387 14.89 -7.01 -2.58
C HIS A 387 15.48 -7.39 -3.96
N GLY A 388 16.10 -8.56 -4.11
CA GLY A 388 16.72 -9.00 -5.36
C GLY A 388 17.64 -7.95 -5.97
N ASN A 389 17.46 -7.67 -7.26
CA ASN A 389 18.10 -6.55 -7.97
C ASN A 389 17.19 -5.30 -8.11
N GLY A 390 16.00 -5.33 -7.49
CA GLY A 390 15.02 -4.25 -7.53
C GLY A 390 14.07 -4.29 -8.73
N HIS A 391 14.23 -5.24 -9.65
CA HIS A 391 13.38 -5.41 -10.84
C HIS A 391 13.12 -6.89 -11.22
N ASP A 392 13.52 -7.83 -10.36
CA ASP A 392 13.33 -9.28 -10.51
C ASP A 392 12.27 -9.86 -9.56
N ARG A 393 11.48 -8.98 -8.93
CA ARG A 393 10.38 -9.32 -8.01
C ARG A 393 9.17 -8.43 -8.27
N TRP A 394 7.97 -9.00 -8.26
CA TRP A 394 6.75 -8.21 -8.27
C TRP A 394 6.30 -7.89 -6.84
N PHE A 395 6.79 -6.79 -6.28
CA PHE A 395 6.64 -6.48 -4.84
C PHE A 395 5.19 -6.24 -4.39
N ASP A 396 4.29 -5.98 -5.32
CA ASP A 396 2.85 -5.85 -5.04
C ASP A 396 2.16 -7.21 -4.86
N LYS A 397 2.75 -8.31 -5.35
CA LYS A 397 2.12 -9.62 -5.27
C LYS A 397 2.15 -10.11 -3.83
N SER A 398 1.08 -10.78 -3.39
CA SER A 398 1.02 -11.37 -2.03
C SER A 398 2.30 -12.11 -1.67
N PHE A 399 2.81 -12.95 -2.59
CA PHE A 399 4.16 -13.47 -2.50
C PHE A 399 4.76 -13.83 -3.86
N THR A 400 6.10 -13.82 -3.89
CA THR A 400 6.95 -14.30 -4.97
C THR A 400 7.84 -15.42 -4.43
N VAL A 401 7.71 -16.62 -4.99
CA VAL A 401 8.62 -17.74 -4.72
C VAL A 401 9.92 -17.50 -5.48
N CYS A 402 11.06 -17.51 -4.81
CA CYS A 402 12.36 -17.25 -5.42
C CYS A 402 13.17 -18.55 -5.43
N VAL A 403 13.67 -18.96 -6.59
CA VAL A 403 14.42 -20.21 -6.76
C VAL A 403 15.79 -19.89 -7.35
N GLY A 404 16.86 -20.11 -6.57
CA GLY A 404 18.23 -19.94 -7.05
C GLY A 404 18.62 -21.00 -8.08
N SER A 405 19.65 -20.73 -8.87
CA SER A 405 20.12 -21.65 -9.92
C SER A 405 20.60 -23.01 -9.40
N ASN A 406 20.93 -23.09 -8.12
CA ASN A 406 21.27 -24.33 -7.42
C ASN A 406 20.07 -25.03 -6.77
N GLY A 407 18.82 -24.62 -7.04
CA GLY A 407 17.61 -25.26 -6.50
C GLY A 407 17.32 -24.96 -5.02
N ARG A 408 18.02 -24.00 -4.40
CA ARG A 408 17.64 -23.44 -3.09
C ARG A 408 16.49 -22.45 -3.27
N ILE A 409 15.65 -22.32 -2.24
CA ILE A 409 14.40 -21.55 -2.31
C ILE A 409 14.25 -20.61 -1.12
N GLY A 410 13.62 -19.47 -1.39
CA GLY A 410 12.97 -18.64 -0.39
C GLY A 410 11.77 -17.94 -1.01
N PHE A 411 11.28 -16.91 -0.35
CA PHE A 411 10.20 -16.08 -0.87
C PHE A 411 10.34 -14.63 -0.46
N ASN A 412 9.71 -13.75 -1.24
CA ASN A 412 9.39 -12.37 -0.89
C ASN A 412 7.88 -12.27 -0.71
N ALA A 413 7.39 -11.55 0.29
CA ALA A 413 5.96 -11.41 0.54
C ALA A 413 5.57 -9.97 0.88
N GLU A 414 4.45 -9.55 0.30
CA GLU A 414 3.74 -8.33 0.68
C GLU A 414 3.10 -8.53 2.06
N HIS A 415 3.06 -7.50 2.91
CA HIS A 415 2.76 -7.66 4.34
C HIS A 415 1.31 -7.33 4.73
N THR A 416 0.49 -6.80 3.83
CA THR A 416 -0.83 -6.28 4.18
C THR A 416 -1.88 -7.38 4.34
N TRP A 417 -1.75 -8.50 3.60
CA TRP A 417 -2.82 -9.48 3.41
C TRP A 417 -3.09 -10.41 4.60
#